data_AF-A0A1F2TPG4-F1
#
_entry.id   AF-A0A1F2TPG4-F1
#
_cell.length_a   1.000
_cell.length_b   1.000
_cell.length_c   1.000
_cell.angle_alpha   90.00
_cell.angle_beta   90.00
_cell.angle_gamma   90.00
#
_symmetry.space_group_name_H-M   'P 1'
#
loop_
_entity.id
_entity.type
_entity.pdbx_description
1 polymer ?
#
loop_
_entity_poly.entity_id
_entity_poly.type
_entity_poly.pdbx_seq_one_letter_code
_entity_poly.pdbx_strand_id
1 'polypeptide(L)'
;MVKLGTRSATRNLFGDLALIAFLVAQALDGVLTYVGVSAYGLRMEGNPVIASLMAVMGHGAGLATAKLTAGVFGIVLHLSAVHKAVAVLAVFYAAVAVVPWIAVLFC
;
A
#
# COMPACT_ATOMS: atom_id res chain seq x y z
N MET A 1 -41.33 16.82 19.24
CA MET A 1 -40.89 17.27 17.90
C MET A 1 -39.37 17.20 17.86
N VAL A 2 -38.81 16.03 17.52
CA VAL A 2 -37.36 15.81 17.49
C VAL A 2 -36.86 16.25 16.11
N LYS A 3 -36.07 17.34 16.07
CA LYS A 3 -35.30 17.71 14.87
C LYS A 3 -34.20 16.66 14.71
N LEU A 4 -34.46 15.64 13.89
CA LEU A 4 -33.39 14.79 13.34
C LEU A 4 -32.59 15.67 12.39
N GLY A 5 -31.57 16.34 12.92
CA GLY A 5 -30.54 16.97 12.11
C GLY A 5 -29.83 15.86 11.35
N THR A 6 -30.15 15.71 10.06
CA THR A 6 -29.33 15.00 9.11
C THR A 6 -27.97 15.67 9.12
N ARG A 7 -27.03 15.12 9.91
CA ARG A 7 -25.60 15.41 9.73
C ARG A 7 -25.27 14.92 8.33
N SER A 8 -25.31 15.82 7.36
CA SER A 8 -24.61 15.63 6.11
C SER A 8 -23.14 15.51 6.49
N ALA A 9 -22.66 14.28 6.66
CA ALA A 9 -21.25 14.00 6.79
C ALA A 9 -20.64 14.44 5.46
N THR A 10 -19.98 15.60 5.44
CA THR A 10 -19.25 16.09 4.30
C THR A 10 -18.17 15.05 4.00
N ARG A 11 -18.46 14.10 3.11
CA ARG A 11 -17.51 13.07 2.71
C ARG A 11 -16.31 13.76 2.09
N ASN A 12 -15.13 13.51 2.63
CA ASN A 12 -13.90 14.01 2.05
C ASN A 12 -13.51 13.12 0.88
N LEU A 13 -14.18 13.31 -0.26
CA LEU A 13 -13.99 12.51 -1.48
C LEU A 13 -12.52 12.41 -1.89
N PHE A 14 -11.75 13.49 -1.71
CA PHE A 14 -10.31 13.47 -1.97
C PHE A 14 -9.57 12.50 -1.06
N GLY A 15 -9.86 12.52 0.24
CA GLY A 15 -9.28 11.59 1.21
C GLY A 15 -9.64 10.14 0.91
N ASP A 16 -10.90 9.89 0.53
CA ASP A 16 -11.40 8.55 0.22
C ASP A 16 -10.71 7.98 -1.03
N LEU A 17 -10.63 8.80 -2.11
CA LEU A 17 -9.93 8.42 -3.34
C LEU A 17 -8.43 8.20 -3.10
N ALA A 18 -7.78 9.04 -2.28
CA ALA A 18 -6.38 8.87 -1.93
C ALA A 18 -6.13 7.57 -1.17
N LEU A 19 -7.03 7.20 -0.24
CA LEU A 19 -6.93 5.94 0.50
C LEU A 19 -7.14 4.74 -0.44
N ILE A 20 -8.16 4.77 -1.29
CA ILE A 20 -8.41 3.70 -2.27
C ILE A 20 -7.21 3.53 -3.19
N ALA A 21 -6.68 4.62 -3.74
CA ALA A 21 -5.50 4.58 -4.60
C ALA A 21 -4.29 3.99 -3.87
N PHE A 22 -4.05 4.37 -2.60
CA PHE A 22 -2.98 3.81 -1.78
C PHE A 22 -3.15 2.30 -1.55
N LEU A 23 -4.37 1.84 -1.23
CA LEU A 23 -4.65 0.42 -1.01
C LEU A 23 -4.48 -0.41 -2.29
N VAL A 24 -4.94 0.12 -3.43
CA VAL A 24 -4.73 -0.52 -4.74
C VAL A 24 -3.25 -0.58 -5.08
N ALA A 25 -2.51 0.52 -4.87
CA ALA A 25 -1.06 0.54 -5.07
C ALA A 25 -0.36 -0.53 -4.22
N GLN A 26 -0.76 -0.70 -2.95
CA GLN A 26 -0.18 -1.74 -2.09
C GLN A 26 -0.53 -3.16 -2.52
N ALA A 27 -1.74 -3.38 -3.03
CA ALA A 27 -2.13 -4.67 -3.57
C ALA A 27 -1.31 -5.02 -4.83
N LEU A 28 -1.21 -4.08 -5.77
CA LEU A 28 -0.43 -4.25 -7.00
C LEU A 28 1.05 -4.49 -6.68
N ASP A 29 1.64 -3.65 -5.83
CA ASP A 29 3.01 -3.80 -5.39
C ASP A 29 3.25 -5.15 -4.69
N GLY A 30 2.32 -5.59 -3.84
CA GLY A 30 2.36 -6.91 -3.21
C GLY A 30 2.34 -8.06 -4.22
N VAL A 31 1.47 -8.02 -5.22
CA VAL A 31 1.41 -9.06 -6.25
C VAL A 31 2.70 -9.09 -7.07
N LEU A 32 3.15 -7.93 -7.55
CA LEU A 32 4.35 -7.82 -8.37
C LEU A 32 5.61 -8.26 -7.61
N THR A 33 5.74 -7.82 -6.36
CA THR A 33 6.83 -8.24 -5.48
C THR A 33 6.81 -9.75 -5.26
N TYR A 34 5.63 -10.34 -4.96
CA TYR A 34 5.52 -11.78 -4.76
C TYR A 34 5.93 -12.57 -6.01
N VAL A 35 5.43 -12.17 -7.17
CA VAL A 35 5.75 -12.80 -8.46
C VAL A 35 7.23 -12.69 -8.75
N GLY A 36 7.79 -11.47 -8.65
CA GLY A 36 9.19 -11.21 -8.93
C GLY A 36 10.13 -11.97 -8.00
N VAL A 37 9.86 -11.96 -6.69
CA VAL A 37 10.68 -12.72 -5.74
C VAL A 37 10.51 -14.24 -5.91
N SER A 38 9.32 -14.72 -6.25
CA SER A 38 9.10 -16.15 -6.53
C SER A 38 9.82 -16.60 -7.80
N ALA A 39 9.97 -15.72 -8.80
CA ALA A 39 10.63 -16.02 -10.07
C ALA A 39 12.16 -15.88 -9.99
N TYR A 40 12.66 -14.83 -9.34
CA TYR A 40 14.08 -14.46 -9.38
C TYR A 40 14.80 -14.62 -8.02
N GLY A 41 14.07 -15.00 -6.98
CA GLY A 41 14.57 -15.23 -5.63
C GLY A 41 14.62 -13.97 -4.76
N LEU A 42 14.73 -14.19 -3.44
CA LEU A 42 14.69 -13.15 -2.41
C LEU A 42 15.70 -12.02 -2.57
N ARG A 43 16.85 -12.32 -3.18
CA ARG A 43 17.92 -11.35 -3.45
C ARG A 43 17.53 -10.21 -4.40
N MET A 44 16.45 -10.38 -5.18
CA MET A 44 15.93 -9.32 -6.04
C MET A 44 15.10 -8.30 -5.28
N GLU A 45 14.65 -8.62 -4.06
CA GLU A 45 13.96 -7.65 -3.22
C GLU A 45 14.95 -6.60 -2.72
N GLY A 46 14.89 -5.40 -3.28
CA GLY A 46 15.77 -4.28 -2.93
C GLY A 46 15.47 -3.66 -1.56
N ASN A 47 14.32 -3.98 -0.96
CA ASN A 47 13.95 -3.47 0.35
C ASN A 47 14.40 -4.43 1.47
N PRO A 48 15.41 -4.06 2.28
CA PRO A 48 15.97 -4.95 3.30
C PRO A 48 14.96 -5.31 4.41
N VAL A 49 13.96 -4.45 4.67
CA VAL A 49 12.91 -4.72 5.66
C VAL A 49 11.95 -5.80 5.15
N ILE A 50 11.55 -5.72 3.88
CA ILE A 50 10.68 -6.73 3.25
C ILE A 50 11.44 -8.04 3.09
N ALA A 51 12.70 -7.97 2.63
CA ALA A 51 13.53 -9.15 2.46
C ALA A 51 13.76 -9.90 3.78
N SER A 52 14.00 -9.19 4.89
CA SER A 52 14.14 -9.82 6.20
C SER A 52 12.85 -10.44 6.73
N LEU A 53 11.71 -9.76 6.55
CA LEU A 53 10.39 -10.33 6.87
C LEU A 53 10.12 -11.62 6.09
N MET A 54 10.40 -11.64 4.79
CA MET A 54 10.27 -12.82 3.96
C MET A 54 11.28 -13.92 4.31
N ALA A 55 12.50 -13.57 4.74
CA ALA A 55 13.49 -14.55 5.18
C ALA A 55 13.05 -15.30 6.44
N VAL A 56 12.35 -14.61 7.36
CA VAL A 56 11.89 -15.19 8.63
C VAL A 56 10.56 -15.92 8.48
N MET A 57 9.62 -15.34 7.73
CA MET A 57 8.22 -15.82 7.67
C MET A 57 7.88 -16.55 6.37
N GLY A 58 8.79 -16.57 5.39
CA GLY A 58 8.52 -16.98 4.02
C GLY A 58 7.90 -15.86 3.18
N HIS A 59 8.00 -16.01 1.85
CA HIS A 59 7.60 -15.01 0.87
C HIS A 59 6.18 -14.47 1.06
N GLY A 60 5.19 -15.37 1.12
CA GLY A 60 3.78 -14.98 1.21
C GLY A 60 3.44 -14.29 2.53
N ALA A 61 3.77 -14.92 3.66
CA ALA A 61 3.42 -14.39 4.98
C ALA A 61 4.19 -13.10 5.30
N GLY A 62 5.50 -13.05 5.03
CA GLY A 62 6.31 -11.85 5.27
C GLY A 62 5.82 -10.64 4.45
N LEU A 63 5.48 -10.87 3.17
CA LEU A 63 4.94 -9.82 2.32
C LEU A 63 3.55 -9.39 2.75
N ALA A 64 2.65 -10.32 3.07
CA ALA A 64 1.31 -10.02 3.54
C ALA A 64 1.36 -9.17 4.82
N THR A 65 2.21 -9.51 5.79
CA THR A 65 2.41 -8.72 7.00
C THR A 65 2.86 -7.30 6.68
N ALA A 66 3.81 -7.12 5.78
CA ALA A 66 4.28 -5.79 5.41
C ALA A 66 3.19 -4.95 4.74
N LYS A 67 2.46 -5.52 3.76
CA LYS A 67 1.41 -4.81 3.03
C LYS A 67 0.21 -4.48 3.91
N LEU A 68 -0.22 -5.41 4.78
CA LEU A 68 -1.29 -5.16 5.74
C LEU A 68 -0.91 -4.06 6.73
N THR A 69 0.32 -4.10 7.26
CA THR A 69 0.83 -3.05 8.16
C THR A 69 0.82 -1.68 7.48
N ALA A 70 1.30 -1.61 6.23
CA ALA A 70 1.27 -0.37 5.46
C ALA A 70 -0.17 0.10 5.18
N GLY A 71 -1.09 -0.82 4.84
CA GLY A 71 -2.51 -0.54 4.68
C GLY A 71 -3.15 0.06 5.95
N VAL A 72 -2.86 -0.53 7.11
CA VAL A 72 -3.30 -0.01 8.41
C VAL A 72 -2.78 1.40 8.64
N PHE A 73 -1.49 1.67 8.38
CA PHE A 73 -0.95 3.03 8.51
C PHE A 73 -1.62 4.02 7.54
N GLY A 74 -1.90 3.61 6.30
CA GLY A 74 -2.65 4.43 5.35
C GLY A 74 -4.06 4.79 5.85
N ILE A 75 -4.76 3.83 6.45
CA ILE A 75 -6.08 4.05 7.07
C ILE A 75 -5.95 5.02 8.26
N VAL A 76 -4.99 4.81 9.15
CA VAL A 76 -4.76 5.69 10.32
C VAL A 76 -4.45 7.13 9.89
N LEU A 77 -3.63 7.33 8.86
CA LEU A 77 -3.33 8.65 8.30
C LEU A 77 -4.56 9.32 7.68
N HIS A 78 -5.39 8.55 6.97
CA HIS A 78 -6.65 9.04 6.42
C HIS A 78 -7.60 9.48 7.56
N LEU A 79 -7.74 8.67 8.62
CA LEU A 79 -8.58 8.99 9.78
C LEU A 79 -8.05 10.19 10.58
N SER A 80 -6.74 10.46 10.51
CA SER A 80 -6.10 11.63 11.13
C SER A 80 -6.23 12.91 10.30
N ALA A 81 -7.02 12.89 9.22
CA ALA A 81 -7.24 14.00 8.29
C ALA A 81 -5.97 14.51 7.54
N VAL A 82 -4.88 13.74 7.54
CA VAL A 82 -3.61 14.09 6.87
C VAL A 82 -3.59 13.53 5.44
N HIS A 83 -4.65 13.80 4.67
CA HIS A 83 -4.88 13.19 3.35
C HIS A 83 -3.76 13.47 2.33
N LYS A 84 -3.05 14.60 2.46
CA LYS A 84 -1.89 14.93 1.63
C LYS A 84 -0.72 13.95 1.84
N ALA A 85 -0.50 13.49 3.08
CA ALA A 85 0.55 12.51 3.35
C ALA A 85 0.23 11.16 2.70
N VAL A 86 -1.03 10.72 2.75
CA VAL A 86 -1.48 9.48 2.08
C VAL A 86 -1.29 9.57 0.57
N ALA A 87 -1.64 10.70 -0.04
CA ALA A 87 -1.47 10.91 -1.49
C ALA A 87 0.02 10.88 -1.91
N VAL A 88 0.90 11.55 -1.15
CA VAL A 88 2.36 11.50 -1.40
C VAL A 88 2.88 10.07 -1.25
N LEU A 89 2.43 9.34 -0.23
CA LEU A 89 2.86 7.97 0.01
C LEU A 89 2.41 7.03 -1.12
N ALA A 90 1.21 7.22 -1.65
CA ALA A 90 0.72 6.47 -2.81
C ALA A 90 1.56 6.71 -4.07
N VAL A 91 1.87 7.97 -4.37
CA VAL A 91 2.74 8.32 -5.52
C VAL A 91 4.15 7.77 -5.34
N PHE A 92 4.70 7.87 -4.13
CA PHE A 92 6.02 7.32 -3.81
C PHE A 92 6.07 5.80 -4.01
N TYR A 93 5.07 5.07 -3.50
CA TYR A 93 4.98 3.62 -3.69
C TYR A 93 4.83 3.22 -5.16
N ALA A 94 3.99 3.94 -5.91
CA ALA A 94 3.85 3.69 -7.34
C ALA A 94 5.17 3.87 -8.09
N ALA A 95 5.92 4.94 -7.80
CA ALA A 95 7.16 5.25 -8.50
C ALA A 95 8.34 4.35 -8.11
N VAL A 96 8.45 3.96 -6.84
CA VAL A 96 9.65 3.28 -6.30
C VAL A 96 9.47 1.77 -6.19
N ALA A 97 8.23 1.27 -6.18
CA ALA A 97 7.97 -0.17 -6.04
C ALA A 97 7.23 -0.74 -7.26
N VAL A 98 6.10 -0.15 -7.66
CA VAL A 98 5.29 -0.67 -8.77
C VAL A 98 6.01 -0.53 -10.12
N VAL A 99 6.51 0.67 -10.45
CA VAL A 99 7.19 0.93 -11.73
C VAL A 99 8.45 0.06 -11.91
N PRO A 100 9.36 -0.06 -10.94
CA PRO A 100 10.52 -0.92 -11.07
C PRO A 100 10.17 -2.39 -11.27
N TRP A 101 9.17 -2.90 -10.55
CA TRP A 101 8.74 -4.29 -10.76
C TRP A 101 8.11 -4.52 -12.12
N ILE A 102 7.32 -3.58 -12.64
CA ILE A 102 6.81 -3.67 -14.02
C ILE A 102 7.96 -3.73 -15.02
N ALA A 103 8.96 -2.87 -14.86
CA ALA A 103 10.12 -2.85 -15.74
C ALA A 103 10.90 -4.19 -15.68
N VAL A 104 11.11 -4.76 -14.50
CA VAL A 104 11.82 -6.04 -14.35
C VAL A 104 11.04 -7.23 -14.93
N LEU A 105 9.70 -7.22 -14.82
CA LEU A 105 8.87 -8.35 -15.24
C LEU A 105 8.45 -8.32 -16.71
N PHE A 106 8.39 -7.13 -17.32
CA PHE A 106 7.75 -6.95 -18.64
C PHE A 106 8.61 -6.14 -19.64
N CYS A 107 9.83 -5.71 -19.29
CA CYS A 107 10.76 -5.05 -20.20
C CYS A 107 12.09 -5.80 -20.27
#